data_AF-A0A7C1X7A9-F1
#
_entry.id   AF-A0A7C1X7A9-F1
#
_cell.length_a   1.000
_cell.length_b   1.000
_cell.length_c   1.000
_cell.angle_alpha   90.00
_cell.angle_beta   90.00
_cell.angle_gamma   90.00
#
_symmetry.space_group_name_H-M   'P 1'
#
loop_
_entity.id
_entity.type
_entity.pdbx_description
1 polymer ?
#
loop_
_entity_poly.entity_id
_entity_poly.type
_entity_poly.pdbx_seq_one_letter_code
_entity_poly.pdbx_strand_id
1 'polypeptide(L)'
;MWTKSAKERWMNFYQVYIVSLVARAFGSVSSQAEILRWASEGAGRDLACYTRLLGVEAFDVEDALALLNAATGLADNLKVSDKGSTLEVKVHKSSCRMCPGLLNGGGQPTPKCPIYGLVKGFLEGQEVVKLEYDGSEPRDRGEWCILRYKVREPPATTQQK
;
A
#
# COMPACT_ATOMS: atom_id res chain seq x y z
N MET A 1 17.69 16.74 -3.94
CA MET A 1 18.06 16.60 -2.51
C MET A 1 17.02 15.72 -1.78
N TRP A 2 16.81 14.47 -2.22
CA TRP A 2 15.73 13.60 -1.71
C TRP A 2 16.09 12.88 -0.40
N THR A 3 17.38 12.63 -0.17
CA THR A 3 17.89 12.00 1.07
C THR A 3 17.66 12.88 2.30
N LYS A 4 17.55 14.20 2.12
CA LYS A 4 17.13 15.13 3.17
C LYS A 4 15.68 14.86 3.60
N SER A 5 14.77 14.72 2.64
CA SER A 5 13.38 14.33 2.92
C SER A 5 13.28 12.94 3.54
N ALA A 6 14.15 12.01 3.14
CA ALA A 6 14.23 10.69 3.78
C ALA A 6 14.66 10.77 5.25
N LYS A 7 15.65 11.63 5.56
CA LYS A 7 16.08 11.94 6.93
C LYS A 7 14.95 12.56 7.75
N GLU A 8 14.24 13.56 7.20
CA GLU A 8 13.13 14.24 7.89
C GLU A 8 11.99 13.28 8.24
N ARG A 9 11.82 12.21 7.47
CA ARG A 9 10.82 11.14 7.71
C ARG A 9 11.35 9.96 8.53
N TRP A 10 12.60 10.04 9.00
CA TRP A 10 13.28 8.97 9.74
C TRP A 10 13.21 7.63 8.99
N MET A 11 13.41 7.66 7.68
CA MET A 11 13.41 6.43 6.86
C MET A 11 14.60 5.55 7.23
N ASN A 12 14.36 4.26 7.39
CA ASN A 12 15.44 3.28 7.60
C ASN A 12 16.15 2.94 6.27
N PHE A 13 17.27 2.22 6.36
CA PHE A 13 18.10 1.88 5.19
C PHE A 13 17.34 1.09 4.12
N TYR A 14 16.45 0.16 4.52
CA TYR A 14 15.65 -0.62 3.58
C TYR A 14 14.63 0.24 2.84
N GLN A 15 13.97 1.17 3.53
CA GLN A 15 13.01 2.09 2.92
C GLN A 15 13.69 3.03 1.93
N VAL A 16 14.88 3.57 2.28
CA VAL A 16 15.72 4.37 1.38
C VAL A 16 16.12 3.56 0.14
N TYR A 17 16.54 2.30 0.32
CA TYR A 17 16.89 1.39 -0.77
C TYR A 17 15.69 1.10 -1.69
N ILE A 18 14.56 0.68 -1.14
CA ILE A 18 13.36 0.32 -1.92
C ILE A 18 12.84 1.52 -2.72
N VAL A 19 12.70 2.69 -2.10
CA VAL A 19 12.22 3.89 -2.80
C VAL A 19 13.19 4.30 -3.92
N SER A 20 14.50 4.21 -3.66
CA SER A 20 15.53 4.47 -4.66
C SER A 20 15.50 3.50 -5.84
N LEU A 21 15.29 2.21 -5.55
CA LEU A 21 15.22 1.14 -6.54
C LEU A 21 13.98 1.34 -7.41
N VAL A 22 12.80 1.47 -6.79
CA VAL A 22 11.53 1.64 -7.48
C VAL A 22 11.57 2.82 -8.44
N ALA A 23 12.04 3.98 -7.97
CA ALA A 23 12.06 5.16 -8.81
C ALA A 23 13.08 5.12 -9.96
N ARG A 24 14.16 4.35 -9.83
CA ARG A 24 15.13 4.17 -10.92
C ARG A 24 14.72 3.08 -11.89
N ALA A 25 14.24 1.96 -11.39
CA ALA A 25 13.76 0.84 -12.19
C ALA A 25 12.52 1.22 -13.00
N PHE A 26 11.65 2.07 -12.41
CA PHE A 26 10.37 2.43 -13.00
C PHE A 26 10.21 3.92 -13.34
N GLY A 27 11.29 4.69 -13.34
CA GLY A 27 11.25 6.16 -13.43
C GLY A 27 10.82 6.73 -14.78
N SER A 28 11.20 6.09 -15.88
CA SER A 28 11.19 6.71 -17.22
C SER A 28 9.97 6.39 -18.09
N VAL A 29 9.15 5.36 -17.77
CA VAL A 29 8.03 4.94 -18.65
C VAL A 29 6.73 4.83 -17.86
N SER A 30 5.62 5.32 -18.43
CA SER A 30 4.28 5.29 -17.81
C SER A 30 3.66 3.88 -17.80
N SER A 31 3.94 3.05 -18.81
CA SER A 31 3.47 1.66 -18.89
C SER A 31 3.99 0.76 -17.77
N GLN A 32 5.02 1.18 -17.03
CA GLN A 32 5.61 0.43 -15.94
C GLN A 32 4.85 0.57 -14.61
N ALA A 33 3.89 1.50 -14.51
CA ALA A 33 3.08 1.66 -13.29
C ALA A 33 2.23 0.42 -12.99
N GLU A 34 1.72 -0.26 -14.01
CA GLU A 34 0.95 -1.50 -13.85
C GLU A 34 1.83 -2.65 -13.37
N ILE A 35 3.04 -2.77 -13.94
CA ILE A 35 4.04 -3.78 -13.52
C ILE A 35 4.39 -3.58 -12.04
N LEU A 36 4.69 -2.34 -11.64
CA LEU A 36 5.01 -2.04 -10.25
C LEU A 36 3.83 -2.31 -9.32
N ARG A 37 2.60 -1.98 -9.74
CA ARG A 37 1.38 -2.27 -8.97
C ARG A 37 1.20 -3.77 -8.77
N TRP A 38 1.31 -4.55 -9.84
CA TRP A 38 1.23 -6.01 -9.79
C TRP A 38 2.33 -6.62 -8.93
N ALA A 39 3.58 -6.17 -9.08
CA ALA A 39 4.70 -6.65 -8.27
C ALA A 39 4.53 -6.30 -6.79
N SER A 40 4.03 -5.09 -6.49
CA SER A 40 3.75 -4.68 -5.11
C SER A 40 2.61 -5.48 -4.49
N GLU A 41 1.60 -5.83 -5.29
CA GLU A 41 0.52 -6.73 -4.88
C GLU A 41 1.03 -8.14 -4.56
N GLY A 42 1.93 -8.69 -5.40
CA GLY A 42 2.63 -9.94 -5.10
C GLY A 42 3.40 -9.87 -3.78
N ALA A 43 4.22 -8.83 -3.60
CA ALA A 43 4.96 -8.61 -2.36
C ALA A 43 4.04 -8.49 -1.12
N GLY A 44 2.86 -7.88 -1.27
CA GLY A 44 1.86 -7.82 -0.21
C GLY A 44 1.36 -9.21 0.20
N ARG A 45 1.07 -10.07 -0.78
CA ARG A 45 0.66 -11.47 -0.52
C ARG A 45 1.78 -12.28 0.12
N ASP A 46 3.01 -12.11 -0.34
CA ASP A 46 4.18 -12.80 0.21
C ASP A 46 4.41 -12.39 1.68
N LEU A 47 4.28 -11.09 2.00
CA LEU A 47 4.34 -10.60 3.37
C LEU A 47 3.22 -11.22 4.22
N ALA A 48 1.99 -11.27 3.71
CA ALA A 48 0.88 -11.86 4.45
C ALA A 48 1.09 -13.36 4.70
N CYS A 49 1.58 -14.11 3.72
CA CYS A 49 1.97 -15.50 3.88
C CYS A 49 3.05 -15.64 4.96
N TYR A 50 4.09 -14.79 4.91
CA TYR A 50 5.17 -14.81 5.88
C TYR A 50 4.69 -14.52 7.32
N THR A 51 3.82 -13.54 7.53
CA THR A 51 3.30 -13.26 8.89
C THR A 51 2.45 -14.40 9.41
N ARG A 52 1.63 -15.03 8.55
CA ARG A 52 0.83 -16.22 8.93
C ARG A 52 1.72 -17.41 9.30
N LEU A 53 2.83 -17.64 8.57
CA LEU A 53 3.82 -18.66 8.93
C LEU A 53 4.46 -18.42 10.30
N LEU A 54 4.54 -17.16 10.74
CA LEU A 54 5.00 -16.79 12.08
C LEU A 54 3.88 -16.85 13.14
N GLY A 55 2.67 -17.28 12.77
CA GLY A 55 1.51 -17.34 13.66
C GLY A 55 0.85 -15.99 13.93
N VAL A 56 1.10 -14.99 13.07
CA VAL A 56 0.53 -13.64 13.19
C VAL A 56 -0.48 -13.41 12.07
N GLU A 57 -1.76 -13.51 12.43
CA GLU A 57 -2.89 -13.30 11.53
C GLU A 57 -3.70 -12.08 11.97
N ALA A 58 -4.33 -11.40 11.01
CA ALA A 58 -5.23 -10.28 11.28
C ALA A 58 -6.69 -10.74 11.32
N PHE A 59 -7.49 -10.16 12.23
CA PHE A 59 -8.90 -10.50 12.35
C PHE A 59 -9.80 -9.72 11.39
N ASP A 60 -9.42 -8.48 11.10
CA ASP A 60 -10.14 -7.59 10.19
C ASP A 60 -9.19 -6.68 9.39
N VAL A 61 -9.76 -5.76 8.61
CA VAL A 61 -9.01 -4.83 7.76
C VAL A 61 -8.19 -3.82 8.57
N GLU A 62 -8.69 -3.36 9.72
CA GLU A 62 -7.97 -2.42 10.59
C GLU A 62 -6.73 -3.07 11.18
N ASP A 63 -6.91 -4.28 11.73
CA ASP A 63 -5.83 -5.09 12.29
C ASP A 63 -4.79 -5.45 11.22
N ALA A 64 -5.22 -5.83 10.02
CA ALA A 64 -4.31 -6.16 8.93
C ALA A 64 -3.47 -4.95 8.48
N LEU A 65 -4.06 -3.76 8.41
CA LEU A 65 -3.32 -2.53 8.10
C LEU A 65 -2.35 -2.15 9.22
N ALA A 66 -2.76 -2.32 10.48
CA ALA A 66 -1.88 -2.08 11.63
C ALA A 66 -0.69 -3.03 11.60
N LEU A 67 -0.93 -4.32 11.34
CA LEU A 67 0.11 -5.35 11.21
C LEU A 67 1.08 -5.02 10.05
N LEU A 68 0.56 -4.67 8.87
CA LEU A 68 1.39 -4.28 7.74
C LEU A 68 2.28 -3.07 8.08
N ASN A 69 1.71 -2.06 8.75
CA ASN A 69 2.46 -0.87 9.13
C ASN A 69 3.50 -1.17 10.22
N ALA A 70 3.19 -2.06 11.17
CA ALA A 70 4.15 -2.50 12.18
C ALA A 70 5.34 -3.26 11.55
N ALA A 71 5.06 -4.11 10.55
CA ALA A 71 6.10 -4.89 9.87
C ALA A 71 7.01 -4.05 8.96
N THR A 72 6.49 -2.98 8.35
CA THR A 72 7.19 -2.26 7.27
C THR A 72 7.47 -0.78 7.55
N GLY A 73 6.82 -0.20 8.56
CA GLY A 73 6.94 1.20 8.94
C GLY A 73 6.48 2.18 7.86
N LEU A 74 5.41 1.89 7.12
CA LEU A 74 4.95 2.68 5.95
C LEU A 74 4.77 4.17 6.27
N ALA A 75 4.11 4.47 7.37
CA ALA A 75 3.81 5.82 7.80
C ALA A 75 3.56 5.87 9.32
N ASP A 76 3.62 7.06 9.90
CA ASP A 76 3.23 7.26 11.31
C ASP A 76 1.72 7.11 11.49
N ASN A 77 0.96 7.51 10.48
CA ASN A 77 -0.50 7.46 10.51
C ASN A 77 -1.03 6.82 9.23
N LEU A 78 -1.68 5.66 9.41
CA LEU A 78 -2.58 5.06 8.45
C LEU A 78 -3.99 5.09 9.05
N LYS A 79 -4.97 5.40 8.22
CA LYS A 79 -6.38 5.32 8.60
C LYS A 79 -7.13 4.52 7.54
N VAL A 80 -8.11 3.77 7.97
CA VAL A 80 -9.07 3.16 7.04
C VAL A 80 -10.42 3.82 7.21
N SER A 81 -11.19 3.85 6.14
CA SER A 81 -12.59 4.21 6.14
C SER A 81 -13.30 3.22 5.24
N ASP A 82 -14.22 2.47 5.83
CA ASP A 82 -15.16 1.64 5.09
C ASP A 82 -16.43 2.45 4.79
N LYS A 83 -16.88 2.40 3.54
CA LYS A 83 -18.15 2.96 3.07
C LYS A 83 -18.95 1.90 2.33
N GLY A 84 -19.05 0.70 2.90
CA GLY A 84 -19.86 -0.43 2.42
C GLY A 84 -19.26 -1.12 1.21
N SER A 85 -19.33 -0.49 0.04
CA SER A 85 -18.77 -1.02 -1.21
C SER A 85 -17.38 -0.49 -1.54
N THR A 86 -16.87 0.43 -0.72
CA THR A 86 -15.61 1.12 -0.96
C THR A 86 -14.75 1.12 0.29
N LEU A 87 -13.50 0.69 0.14
CA LEU A 87 -12.46 0.80 1.14
C LEU A 87 -11.53 1.96 0.78
N GLU A 88 -11.37 2.93 1.69
CA GLU A 88 -10.40 4.01 1.58
C GLU A 88 -9.30 3.85 2.62
N VAL A 89 -8.06 3.67 2.17
CA VAL A 89 -6.87 3.69 3.03
C VAL A 89 -6.17 5.04 2.87
N LYS A 90 -6.04 5.77 3.97
CA LYS A 90 -5.47 7.11 4.01
C LYS A 90 -4.06 7.03 4.56
N VAL A 91 -3.09 7.42 3.74
CA VAL A 91 -1.67 7.49 4.11
C VAL A 91 -1.31 8.95 4.35
N HIS A 92 -0.83 9.27 5.55
CA HIS A 92 -0.41 10.63 5.86
C HIS A 92 0.86 11.00 5.06
N LYS A 93 0.77 12.06 4.25
CA LYS A 93 1.78 12.38 3.23
C LYS A 93 3.14 12.71 3.82
N SER A 94 3.17 13.54 4.86
CA SER A 94 4.43 14.03 5.43
C SER A 94 5.20 12.91 6.13
N SER A 95 4.53 11.87 6.62
CA SER A 95 5.14 10.70 7.25
C SER A 95 5.31 9.49 6.32
N CYS A 96 4.88 9.55 5.06
CA CYS A 96 4.94 8.39 4.15
C CYS A 96 6.40 8.04 3.78
N ARG A 97 6.85 6.84 4.15
CA ARG A 97 8.23 6.36 3.97
C ARG A 97 8.45 5.55 2.69
N MET A 98 7.40 5.37 1.88
CA MET A 98 7.49 4.68 0.59
C MET A 98 6.98 5.53 -0.58
N CYS A 99 7.05 6.86 -0.48
CA CYS A 99 6.58 7.77 -1.53
C CYS A 99 7.66 8.00 -2.60
N PRO A 100 7.55 7.45 -3.82
CA PRO A 100 8.49 7.74 -4.90
C PRO A 100 8.37 9.19 -5.40
N GLY A 101 7.23 9.86 -5.18
CA GLY A 101 7.05 11.29 -5.50
C GLY A 101 8.03 12.22 -4.78
N LEU A 102 8.65 11.78 -3.69
CA LEU A 102 9.72 12.52 -3.01
C LEU A 102 10.98 12.70 -3.86
N LEU A 103 11.30 11.72 -4.72
CA LEU A 103 12.48 11.78 -5.57
C LEU A 103 12.39 12.88 -6.63
N ASN A 104 11.16 13.23 -7.00
CA ASN A 104 10.85 14.31 -7.93
C ASN A 104 10.48 15.62 -7.21
N GLY A 105 10.70 15.71 -5.90
CA GLY A 105 10.51 16.94 -5.09
C GLY A 105 9.06 17.30 -4.77
N GLY A 106 8.07 16.57 -5.29
CA GLY A 106 6.66 16.92 -5.14
C GLY A 106 5.95 16.25 -3.96
N GLY A 107 6.39 15.05 -3.55
CA GLY A 107 5.68 14.24 -2.54
C GLY A 107 4.23 13.92 -2.92
N GLN A 108 3.88 14.13 -4.20
CA GLN A 108 2.53 13.99 -4.72
C GLN A 108 2.19 12.51 -4.95
N PRO A 109 0.89 12.16 -4.90
CA PRO A 109 0.42 10.88 -5.41
C PRO A 109 0.92 10.60 -6.82
N THR A 110 1.10 9.33 -7.14
CA THR A 110 1.58 8.90 -8.45
C THR A 110 1.08 7.49 -8.73
N PRO A 111 0.89 7.10 -10.01
CA PRO A 111 0.51 5.74 -10.38
C PRO A 111 1.57 4.71 -9.97
N LYS A 112 2.79 5.18 -9.71
CA LYS A 112 3.94 4.38 -9.28
C LYS A 112 4.01 4.19 -7.76
N CYS A 113 2.94 4.49 -7.01
CA CYS A 113 2.91 4.30 -5.57
C CYS A 113 2.91 2.79 -5.23
N PRO A 114 3.97 2.24 -4.60
CA PRO A 114 4.02 0.82 -4.29
C PRO A 114 3.00 0.42 -3.21
N ILE A 115 2.64 1.34 -2.31
CA ILE A 115 1.68 1.09 -1.23
C ILE A 115 0.30 0.68 -1.79
N TYR A 116 -0.07 1.17 -2.98
CA TYR A 116 -1.38 0.87 -3.56
C TYR A 116 -1.55 -0.61 -3.91
N GLY A 117 -0.51 -1.25 -4.48
CA GLY A 117 -0.52 -2.70 -4.69
C GLY A 117 -0.26 -3.47 -3.39
N LEU A 118 0.71 -3.01 -2.59
CA LEU A 118 1.11 -3.66 -1.34
C LEU A 118 -0.05 -3.87 -0.38
N VAL A 119 -0.84 -2.82 -0.14
CA VAL A 119 -2.00 -2.88 0.75
C VAL A 119 -3.04 -3.86 0.23
N LYS A 120 -3.39 -3.80 -1.06
CA LYS A 120 -4.34 -4.76 -1.66
C LYS A 120 -3.87 -6.20 -1.46
N GLY A 121 -2.63 -6.50 -1.84
CA GLY A 121 -2.08 -7.84 -1.76
C GLY A 121 -2.02 -8.37 -0.33
N PHE A 122 -1.62 -7.52 0.61
CA PHE A 122 -1.54 -7.91 2.03
C PHE A 122 -2.93 -8.19 2.62
N LEU A 123 -3.90 -7.31 2.39
CA LEU A 123 -5.27 -7.50 2.88
C LEU A 123 -5.93 -8.76 2.30
N GLU A 124 -5.75 -9.01 1.00
CA GLU A 124 -6.25 -10.24 0.38
C GLU A 124 -5.51 -11.49 0.87
N GLY A 125 -4.20 -11.39 1.13
CA GLY A 125 -3.39 -12.50 1.64
C GLY A 125 -3.67 -12.86 3.10
N GLN A 126 -4.13 -11.87 3.89
CA GLN A 126 -4.69 -12.08 5.23
C GLN A 126 -6.14 -12.60 5.19
N GLU A 127 -6.73 -12.75 4.01
CA GLU A 127 -8.09 -13.26 3.82
C GLU A 127 -9.21 -12.42 4.47
N VAL A 128 -8.91 -11.17 4.87
CA VAL A 128 -9.87 -10.29 5.55
C VAL A 128 -10.82 -9.56 4.58
N VAL A 129 -10.42 -9.41 3.30
CA VAL A 129 -11.25 -8.75 2.27
C VAL A 129 -10.79 -9.11 0.85
N LYS A 130 -11.68 -9.00 -0.14
CA LYS A 130 -11.34 -9.04 -1.58
C LYS A 130 -11.55 -7.69 -2.22
N LEU A 131 -10.59 -7.21 -3.02
CA LEU A 131 -10.57 -5.84 -3.47
C LEU A 131 -10.41 -5.72 -4.99
N GLU A 132 -10.97 -4.66 -5.56
CA GLU A 132 -10.62 -4.13 -6.88
C GLU A 132 -10.07 -2.71 -6.75
N TYR A 133 -9.18 -2.31 -7.66
CA TYR A 133 -8.72 -0.93 -7.72
C TYR A 133 -9.84 0.03 -8.17
N ASP A 134 -10.03 1.14 -7.45
CA ASP A 134 -10.95 2.22 -7.85
C ASP A 134 -10.17 3.41 -8.48
N GLY A 135 -9.49 3.09 -9.58
CA GLY A 135 -8.63 4.01 -10.33
C GLY A 135 -7.17 3.56 -10.39
N SER A 136 -6.38 4.26 -11.20
CA SER A 136 -4.99 3.90 -11.51
C SER A 136 -3.95 4.43 -10.51
N GLU A 137 -4.31 5.42 -9.69
CA GLU A 137 -3.38 6.05 -8.74
C GLU A 137 -4.08 6.50 -7.45
N PRO A 138 -3.31 6.68 -6.35
CA PRO A 138 -3.82 7.30 -5.14
C PRO A 138 -4.31 8.74 -5.41
N ARG A 139 -5.35 9.17 -4.71
CA ARG A 139 -5.88 10.54 -4.83
C ARG A 139 -5.25 11.48 -3.81
N ASP A 140 -5.00 12.71 -4.22
CA ASP A 140 -4.62 13.79 -3.31
C ASP A 140 -5.85 14.29 -2.53
N ARG A 141 -5.79 14.30 -1.19
CA ARG A 141 -6.74 14.99 -0.31
C ARG A 141 -6.02 15.77 0.78
N GLY A 142 -5.25 16.79 0.39
CA GLY A 142 -4.58 17.70 1.33
C GLY A 142 -3.42 17.01 2.05
N GLU A 143 -3.57 16.73 3.34
CA GLU A 143 -2.54 16.03 4.13
C GLU A 143 -2.47 14.51 3.87
N TRP A 144 -3.44 13.97 3.13
CA TRP A 144 -3.60 12.53 2.91
C TRP A 144 -3.44 12.14 1.45
N CYS A 145 -2.76 11.02 1.21
CA CYS A 145 -2.90 10.23 -0.02
C CYS A 145 -3.97 9.16 0.21
N ILE A 146 -4.98 9.09 -0.65
CA ILE A 146 -6.09 8.14 -0.52
C ILE A 146 -5.91 7.00 -1.53
N LEU A 147 -5.70 5.80 -1.01
CA LEU A 147 -5.77 4.55 -1.77
C LEU A 147 -7.22 4.08 -1.72
N ARG A 148 -7.86 3.88 -2.86
CA ARG A 148 -9.29 3.56 -2.92
C ARG A 148 -9.52 2.25 -3.66
N TYR A 149 -10.33 1.40 -3.06
CA TYR A 149 -10.65 0.08 -3.58
C TYR A 149 -12.16 -0.14 -3.53
N LYS A 150 -12.68 -0.95 -4.45
CA LYS A 150 -14.02 -1.52 -4.33
C LYS A 150 -13.93 -2.84 -3.57
N VAL A 151 -14.84 -3.04 -2.62
CA VAL A 151 -14.94 -4.31 -1.88
C VAL A 151 -15.77 -5.27 -2.71
N ARG A 152 -15.24 -6.46 -3.00
CA ARG A 152 -16.02 -7.55 -3.61
C ARG A 152 -16.64 -8.39 -2.51
N GLU A 153 -17.94 -8.64 -2.61
CA GLU A 153 -18.58 -9.68 -1.80
C GLU A 153 -17.88 -11.03 -2.07
N PRO A 154 -17.67 -11.87 -1.04
CA PRO A 154 -17.28 -13.25 -1.29
C PRO A 154 -18.36 -13.90 -2.16
N PRO A 155 -17.99 -14.77 -3.13
CA PRO A 155 -18.99 -15.54 -3.86
C PRO A 155 -19.84 -16.29 -2.84
N ALA A 156 -21.16 -16.14 -2.94
CA ALA A 156 -22.10 -16.78 -2.02
C ALA A 156 -21.74 -18.27 -1.91
N THR A 157 -21.37 -18.71 -0.71
CA THR A 157 -21.20 -20.13 -0.40
C THR A 157 -22.51 -20.80 -0.74
N THR A 158 -22.50 -21.55 -1.85
CA THR A 158 -23.62 -22.41 -2.21
C THR A 158 -23.68 -23.44 -1.10
N GLN A 159 -24.67 -23.32 -0.20
CA GLN A 159 -25.01 -24.40 0.72
C GLN A 159 -25.38 -25.60 -0.16
N GLN A 160 -24.46 -26.55 -0.28
CA GLN A 160 -24.78 -27.86 -0.83
C GLN A 160 -25.72 -28.53 0.16
N LYS A 161 -26.92 -28.81 -0.35
CA LYS A 161 -28.00 -29.57 0.30
C LYS A 161 -27.56 -30.98 0.68
#